data_AF-A0A1G6T2X1-F1
#
_entry.id   AF-A0A1G6T2X1-F1
#
_cell.length_a   1.000
_cell.length_b   1.000
_cell.length_c   1.000
_cell.angle_alpha   90.00
_cell.angle_beta   90.00
_cell.angle_gamma   90.00
#
_symmetry.space_group_name_H-M   'P 1'
#
loop_
_entity.id
_entity.type
_entity.pdbx_description
1 polymer ?
#
loop_
_entity_poly.entity_id
_entity_poly.type
_entity_poly.pdbx_seq_one_letter_code
_entity_poly.pdbx_strand_id
1 'polypeptide(L)' 'MTMTTIKVPKVLRDRLHRLAVEDGLTLAQEIERLMERNAPRPKPRVGGYSSGKPLSAEEIDAELAAGFGA' A
#
# COMPACT_ATOMS: atom_id res chain seq x y z
N MET A 1 -0.35 12.63 -15.81
CA MET A 1 -0.97 11.42 -16.37
C MET A 1 -0.22 11.04 -17.63
N THR A 2 0.53 9.93 -17.62
CA THR A 2 1.25 9.41 -18.78
C THR A 2 0.39 8.35 -19.46
N MET A 3 -0.04 8.60 -20.70
CA MET A 3 -0.82 7.64 -21.47
C MET A 3 0.09 6.53 -21.97
N THR A 4 -0.06 5.32 -21.42
CA THR A 4 0.76 4.15 -21.77
C THR A 4 -0.09 3.11 -22.47
N THR A 5 0.35 2.64 -23.63
CA THR A 5 -0.31 1.55 -24.34
C THR A 5 0.39 0.23 -24.02
N ILE A 6 -0.36 -0.75 -23.52
CA ILE A 6 0.15 -2.08 -23.18
C ILE A 6 -0.57 -3.15 -24.01
N LYS A 7 0.17 -4.17 -24.44
CA LYS A 7 -0.41 -5.35 -25.07
C LYS A 7 -0.86 -6.34 -24.00
N VAL A 8 -2.15 -6.65 -23.97
CA VAL A 8 -2.76 -7.54 -22.99
C VAL A 8 -3.44 -8.71 -23.71
N PRO A 9 -3.16 -9.98 -23.34
CA PRO A 9 -3.91 -11.12 -23.84
C PRO A 9 -5.41 -10.99 -23.55
N LYS A 10 -6.26 -11.47 -24.46
CA LYS A 10 -7.73 -11.35 -24.33
C LYS A 10 -8.24 -11.88 -22.98
N VAL A 11 -7.78 -13.07 -22.58
CA VAL A 11 -8.19 -13.70 -21.32
C VAL A 11 -7.88 -12.82 -20.11
N LEU A 12 -6.74 -12.12 -20.12
CA LEU A 12 -6.36 -11.20 -19.05
C LEU A 12 -7.21 -9.92 -19.08
N ARG A 13 -7.47 -9.38 -20.27
CA ARG A 13 -8.37 -8.23 -20.45
C ARG A 13 -9.78 -8.52 -19.92
N ASP A 14 -10.34 -9.69 -20.23
CA ASP A 14 -11.68 -10.08 -19.80
C ASP A 14 -11.74 -10.26 -18.27
N ARG A 15 -10.65 -10.72 -17.65
CA ARG A 15 -10.52 -10.79 -16.19
C ARG A 15 -10.43 -9.41 -15.56
N LEU A 16 -9.66 -8.49 -16.12
CA LEU A 16 -9.56 -7.10 -15.63
C LEU A 16 -10.90 -6.37 -15.73
N HIS A 17 -11.66 -6.59 -16.80
CA HIS A 17 -13.01 -6.02 -16.92
C HIS A 17 -13.96 -6.53 -15.83
N ARG A 18 -13.91 -7.82 -15.48
CA ARG A 18 -14.73 -8.37 -14.38
C ARG A 18 -14.37 -7.74 -13.04
N LEU A 19 -13.08 -7.62 -12.73
CA LEU A 19 -12.61 -6.98 -11.50
C LEU A 19 -13.07 -5.51 -11.41
N ALA A 20 -12.92 -4.76 -12.51
CA ALA A 20 -13.37 -3.37 -12.55
C ALA A 20 -14.88 -3.22 -12.28
N VAL A 21 -15.71 -4.12 -12.82
CA VAL A 21 -17.15 -4.14 -12.55
C VAL A 21 -17.46 -4.49 -11.09
N GLU A 22 -16.78 -5.48 -10.53
CA GLU A 22 -16.93 -5.90 -9.13
C GLU A 22 -16.57 -4.76 -8.16
N ASP A 23 -15.53 -3.99 -8.47
CA ASP A 23 -15.08 -2.85 -7.67
C ASP A 23 -15.79 -1.53 -8.00
N GLY A 24 -16.67 -1.50 -9.01
CA GLY A 24 -17.38 -0.29 -9.46
C GLY A 24 -16.44 0.76 -10.07
N LEU A 25 -15.27 0.35 -10.56
CA LEU A 25 -14.23 1.21 -11.10
C LEU A 25 -14.18 1.14 -12.63
N THR A 26 -13.58 2.14 -13.26
CA THR A 26 -13.19 2.03 -14.66
C THR A 26 -12.00 1.08 -14.81
N LEU A 27 -11.83 0.49 -16.00
CA LEU A 27 -10.69 -0.38 -16.28
C LEU A 27 -9.34 0.30 -16.00
N ALA A 28 -9.21 1.59 -16.33
CA ALA A 28 -7.98 2.35 -16.09
C ALA A 28 -7.70 2.50 -14.57
N GLN A 29 -8.73 2.86 -13.80
CA GLN A 29 -8.62 3.00 -12.34
C GLN A 29 -8.28 1.69 -11.65
N GLU A 30 -8.88 0.57 -12.09
CA GLU A 30 -8.55 -0.74 -11.52
C GLU A 30 -7.11 -1.15 -11.86
N ILE A 31 -6.63 -0.85 -13.06
CA ILE A 31 -5.21 -1.07 -13.41
C ILE A 31 -4.30 -0.22 -12.52
N GLU A 32 -4.61 1.07 -12.32
CA GLU A 32 -3.84 1.96 -11.43
C GLU A 32 -3.81 1.42 -10.00
N ARG A 33 -4.96 1.03 -9.45
CA ARG A 33 -5.08 0.43 -8.11
C ARG A 33 -4.28 -0.85 -7.97
N LEU A 34 -4.30 -1.72 -8.98
CA LEU A 34 -3.50 -2.94 -9.00
C LEU A 34 -2.00 -2.64 -9.06
N MET A 35 -1.60 -1.65 -9.86
CA MET A 35 -0.21 -1.20 -9.94
C MET A 35 0.27 -0.62 -8.61
N GLU A 36 -0.54 0.21 -7.94
CA GLU A 36 -0.21 0.77 -6.62
C GLU A 36 -0.10 -0.30 -5.54
N ARG A 37 -1.04 -1.25 -5.51
CA ARG A 37 -1.04 -2.36 -4.55
C ARG A 37 0.20 -3.25 -4.69
N ASN A 38 0.68 -3.45 -5.92
CA ASN A 38 1.82 -4.30 -6.22
C ASN A 38 3.12 -3.51 -6.43
N ALA A 39 3.07 -2.18 -6.30
CA ALA A 39 4.26 -1.35 -6.42
C ALA A 39 5.25 -1.78 -5.33
N PRO A 40 6.54 -1.90 -5.65
CA PRO A 40 7.54 -2.17 -4.64
C PRO A 40 7.46 -1.06 -3.58
N ARG A 41 7.08 -1.42 -2.36
CA ARG A 41 7.07 -0.47 -1.26
C ARG A 41 8.50 0.02 -1.07
N PRO A 42 8.75 1.34 -1.08
CA PRO A 42 10.07 1.84 -0.78
C PRO A 42 10.46 1.29 0.59
N LYS A 43 11.69 0.78 0.71
CA LYS A 43 12.23 0.43 2.03
C LYS A 43 12.04 1.66 2.93
N PRO A 44 11.52 1.51 4.15
CA PRO A 44 11.42 2.64 5.06
C PRO A 44 12.81 3.29 5.16
N ARG A 45 12.92 4.53 4.68
CA ARG A 45 14.16 5.31 4.78
C ARG A 45 14.49 5.62 6.24
N VAL A 46 13.46 5.57 7.08
CA VAL A 46 13.51 5.72 8.53
C VAL A 46 13.47 4.33 9.14
N GLY A 47 14.61 3.65 9.12
CA GLY A 47 14.84 2.37 9.79
C GLY A 47 15.91 2.49 10.87
N GLY A 48 15.98 3.65 11.53
CA GLY A 48 17.06 3.94 12.45
C GLY A 48 16.80 5.23 13.21
N TYR A 49 15.66 5.33 13.90
CA TYR A 49 15.70 6.14 15.12
C TYR A 49 16.71 5.43 16.03
N SER A 50 17.85 6.06 16.28
CA SER A 50 18.59 5.78 17.49
C SER A 50 17.68 6.22 18.64
N SER A 51 16.76 5.36 19.08
CA SER A 51 16.06 5.56 20.34
C SER A 51 17.15 5.61 21.39
N GLY A 52 17.50 6.81 21.86
CA GLY A 52 18.68 7.01 22.71
C GLY A 52 18.68 6.10 23.94
N LYS A 53 17.49 5.69 24.40
CA LYS A 53 17.30 4.70 25.45
C LYS A 53 16.39 3.57 24.95
N PRO A 54 16.80 2.30 25.00
CA PRO A 54 15.86 1.19 24.82
C PRO A 54 14.90 1.20 26.00
N LEU A 55 13.60 1.24 25.71
CA LEU A 55 12.56 1.09 26.73
C LEU A 55 12.37 -0.40 27.05
N SER A 56 12.08 -0.73 28.31
CA SER A 56 11.60 -2.04 28.69
C SER A 56 10.15 -2.26 28.21
N ALA A 57 9.68 -3.50 28.21
CA ALA A 57 8.31 -3.81 27.82
C ALA A 57 7.28 -3.06 28.70
N GLU A 58 7.57 -2.93 29.99
CA GLU A 58 6.73 -2.23 30.95
C GLU A 58 6.65 -0.72 30.68
N GLU A 59 7.76 -0.12 30.23
CA GLU A 59 7.80 1.31 29.86
C GLU A 59 7.01 1.58 28.57
N ILE A 60 7.04 0.66 27.61
CA ILE A 60 6.24 0.75 26.37
C ILE A 60 4.74 0.68 26.70
N ASP A 61 4.33 -0.26 27.55
CA ASP A 61 2.93 -0.41 27.94
C ASP A 61 2.40 0.82 28.68
N ALA A 62 3.22 1.45 29.51
CA ALA A 62 2.87 2.70 30.21
C ALA A 62 2.69 3.88 29.25
N GLU A 63 3.56 4.04 28.25
CA GLU A 63 3.43 5.10 27.22
C GLU A 63 2.21 4.88 26.32
N LEU A 64 1.95 3.63 25.92
CA LEU A 64 0.77 3.31 25.12
C LEU A 64 -0.53 3.56 25.91
N ALA A 65 -0.55 3.22 27.20
CA ALA A 65 -1.66 3.51 28.09
C ALA A 65 -1.88 5.01 28.32
N ALA A 66 -0.81 5.82 28.27
CA ALA A 66 -0.86 7.27 28.41
C ALA A 66 -1.39 8.01 27.16
N GLY A 67 -1.59 7.31 26.03
CA GLY A 67 -2.18 7.85 24.80
C GLY A 67 -1.13 8.16 23.74
N PHE A 68 -0.76 7.16 22.96
CA PHE A 68 0.18 7.32 21.85
C PHE A 68 -0.44 8.15 20.70
N GLY A 69 0.01 9.40 20.54
CA GLY A 69 -0.32 10.26 19.39
C GLY A 69 -1.43 11.30 19.59
N ALA A 70 -1.66 11.79 20.82
CA ALA A 70 -2.54 12.93 21.09
C ALA A 70 -1.86 14.30 20.83
#